data_AF-A0A2M8DBV6-F1
#
_entry.id   AF-A0A2M8DBV6-F1
#
_cell.length_a   1.000
_cell.length_b   1.000
_cell.length_c   1.000
_cell.angle_alpha   90.00
_cell.angle_beta   90.00
_cell.angle_gamma   90.00
#
_symmetry.space_group_name_H-M   'P 1'
#
loop_
_entity.id
_entity.type
_entity.pdbx_description
1 polymer ?
#
loop_
_entity_poly.entity_id
_entity_poly.type
_entity_poly.pdbx_seq_one_letter_code
_entity_poly.pdbx_strand_id
1 'polypeptide(L)' 'SKDVKLKEKFGGQQIYLTERQVKIIEYIQEVGYLQNQAFLTLFTNVSEDTVLRDVQDLVKKGLIKKVGSTKSARYIMV' A
#
# COMPACT_ATOMS: atom_id res chain seq x y z
N SER A 1 -0.82 -17.68 -9.70
CA SER A 1 -1.32 -16.29 -9.86
C SER A 1 -0.92 -15.45 -8.66
N LYS A 2 -0.63 -14.14 -8.82
CA LYS A 2 -0.16 -13.23 -7.76
C LYS A 2 -1.08 -13.25 -6.51
N ASP A 3 -2.37 -13.50 -6.71
CA ASP A 3 -3.39 -13.68 -5.67
C ASP A 3 -3.09 -14.81 -4.66
N VAL A 4 -2.47 -15.90 -5.11
CA VAL A 4 -2.18 -17.07 -4.25
C VAL A 4 -1.11 -16.72 -3.22
N LYS A 5 -0.09 -15.95 -3.61
CA LYS A 5 1.00 -15.54 -2.72
C LYS A 5 0.54 -14.54 -1.65
N LEU A 6 -0.48 -13.74 -1.94
CA LEU A 6 -1.06 -12.84 -0.94
C LEU A 6 -1.86 -13.62 0.11
N LYS A 7 -2.62 -14.65 -0.29
CA LYS A 7 -3.40 -15.50 0.62
C LYS A 7 -2.55 -16.26 1.64
N GLU A 8 -1.37 -16.74 1.22
CA GLU A 8 -0.48 -17.52 2.10
C GLU A 8 0.21 -16.67 3.18
N LYS A 9 0.52 -15.40 2.90
CA LYS A 9 1.22 -14.52 3.85
C LYS A 9 0.36 -14.03 5.03
N PHE A 10 -0.96 -14.07 4.93
CA PHE A 10 -1.89 -13.53 5.95
C PHE A 10 -2.78 -14.60 6.60
N GLY A 11 -2.26 -15.82 6.75
CA GLY A 11 -2.93 -16.88 7.51
C GLY A 11 -4.20 -17.43 6.84
N GLY A 12 -4.29 -17.37 5.51
CA GLY A 12 -5.42 -17.93 4.76
C GLY A 12 -6.66 -17.03 4.70
N GLN A 13 -6.61 -15.81 5.24
CA GLN A 13 -7.74 -14.88 5.18
C GLN A 13 -7.82 -14.20 3.80
N GLN A 14 -8.98 -14.29 3.16
CA GLN A 14 -9.18 -13.63 1.87
C GLN A 14 -9.34 -12.11 2.07
N ILE A 15 -8.31 -11.35 1.72
CA ILE A 15 -8.32 -9.89 1.81
C ILE A 15 -8.73 -9.32 0.45
N TYR A 16 -9.82 -8.56 0.42
CA TYR A 16 -10.26 -7.82 -0.76
C TYR A 16 -9.59 -6.45 -0.82
N LEU A 17 -9.01 -6.14 -1.97
CA LEU A 17 -8.35 -4.88 -2.27
C LEU A 17 -9.04 -4.18 -3.44
N THR A 18 -9.13 -2.86 -3.37
CA THR A 18 -9.54 -2.05 -4.52
C THR A 18 -8.42 -1.97 -5.55
N GLU A 19 -8.71 -1.57 -6.78
CA GLU A 19 -7.70 -1.40 -7.84
C GLU A 19 -6.58 -0.45 -7.43
N ARG A 20 -6.90 0.65 -6.73
CA ARG A 20 -5.89 1.60 -6.22
C ARG A 20 -5.02 0.97 -5.13
N GLN A 21 -5.61 0.19 -4.24
CA GLN A 21 -4.89 -0.53 -3.20
C GLN A 21 -3.94 -1.58 -3.81
N VAL A 22 -4.39 -2.31 -4.83
CA VAL A 22 -3.53 -3.24 -5.59
C VAL A 22 -2.36 -2.49 -6.20
N LYS A 23 -2.59 -1.34 -6.86
CA LYS A 23 -1.52 -0.52 -7.45
C LYS A 23 -0.50 -0.03 -6.42
N ILE A 24 -0.96 0.35 -5.22
CA ILE A 24 -0.07 0.72 -4.10
C ILE A 24 0.82 -0.46 -3.70
N ILE A 25 0.24 -1.66 -3.54
CA ILE A 25 0.98 -2.86 -3.17
C ILE A 25 2.00 -3.23 -4.25
N GLU A 26 1.62 -3.21 -5.52
CA GLU A 26 2.54 -3.49 -6.63
C GLU A 26 3.71 -2.50 -6.65
N TYR A 27 3.43 -1.20 -6.48
CA TYR A 27 4.49 -0.20 -6.39
C TYR A 27 5.46 -0.46 -5.23
N ILE A 28 4.95 -0.78 -4.04
CA ILE A 28 5.81 -1.09 -2.88
C ILE A 28 6.61 -2.38 -3.12
N GLN A 29 6.05 -3.37 -3.81
CA GLN A 29 6.78 -4.60 -4.17
C GLN A 29 7.92 -4.33 -5.16
N GLU A 30 7.73 -3.39 -6.09
CA GLU A 30 8.73 -3.03 -7.10
C GLU A 30 9.80 -2.08 -6.55
N VAL A 31 9.40 -1.02 -5.85
CA VAL A 31 10.28 0.05 -5.36
C VAL A 31 10.82 -0.23 -3.95
N GLY A 32 10.14 -1.08 -3.18
CA GLY A 32 10.48 -1.43 -1.80
C GLY A 32 9.79 -0.58 -0.74
N TYR A 33 9.36 0.64 -1.09
CA TYR A 33 8.61 1.52 -0.18
C TYR A 33 7.73 2.52 -0.93
N LEU A 34 6.76 3.11 -0.23
CA LEU A 34 5.95 4.22 -0.69
C LEU A 34 6.12 5.45 0.21
N GLN A 35 6.31 6.61 -0.39
CA GLN A 35 6.28 7.91 0.29
C GLN A 35 5.14 8.76 -0.26
N ASN A 36 4.63 9.69 0.54
CA ASN A 36 3.51 10.55 0.13
C ASN A 36 3.82 11.37 -1.12
N GLN A 37 5.08 11.78 -1.34
CA GLN A 37 5.46 12.51 -2.55
C GLN A 37 5.21 11.72 -3.84
N ALA A 38 5.20 10.39 -3.78
CA ALA A 38 4.93 9.54 -4.93
C ALA A 38 3.43 9.43 -5.27
N PHE A 39 2.53 9.93 -4.41
CA PHE A 39 1.08 9.81 -4.62
C PHE A 39 0.64 10.49 -5.92
N LEU A 40 1.12 11.71 -6.17
CA LEU A 40 0.78 12.48 -7.38
C LEU A 40 1.31 11.82 -8.66
N THR A 41 2.43 11.09 -8.58
CA THR A 41 2.98 10.33 -9.71
C THR A 41 2.20 9.04 -9.94
N LEU A 42 1.75 8.37 -8.88
CA LEU A 42 1.02 7.11 -8.98
C LEU A 42 -0.44 7.31 -9.39
N PHE A 43 -1.04 8.41 -8.98
CA PHE A 43 -2.45 8.70 -9.21
C PHE A 43 -2.63 10.16 -9.61
N THR A 44 -2.70 10.41 -10.92
CA THR A 44 -2.86 11.77 -11.47
C THR A 44 -4.25 12.38 -11.24
N ASN A 45 -5.27 11.53 -11.05
CA ASN A 45 -6.68 11.95 -10.94
C ASN A 45 -7.28 11.69 -9.54
N VAL A 46 -6.44 11.51 -8.53
CA VAL A 46 -6.89 11.19 -7.16
C VAL A 46 -6.21 12.14 -6.19
N SER A 47 -6.97 12.71 -5.26
CA SER A 47 -6.41 13.58 -4.23
C SER A 47 -5.47 12.81 -3.28
N GLU A 48 -4.45 13.49 -2.76
CA GLU A 48 -3.51 12.88 -1.81
C GLU A 48 -4.21 12.30 -0.59
N ASP A 49 -5.22 12.99 -0.04
CA ASP A 49 -6.02 12.51 1.10
C ASP A 49 -6.72 11.19 0.80
N THR A 50 -7.17 11.01 -0.44
CA THR A 50 -7.83 9.77 -0.86
C THR A 50 -6.83 8.63 -0.95
N VAL A 51 -5.65 8.87 -1.51
CA VAL A 51 -4.56 7.88 -1.53
C VAL A 51 -4.10 7.55 -0.11
N LEU A 52 -4.02 8.55 0.77
CA LEU A 52 -3.66 8.36 2.16
C LEU A 52 -4.66 7.47 2.91
N ARG A 53 -5.97 7.61 2.63
CA ARG A 53 -7.00 6.70 3.17
C ARG A 53 -6.80 5.27 2.71
N ASP A 54 -6.46 5.05 1.43
CA ASP A 54 -6.15 3.71 0.92
C ASP A 54 -4.91 3.11 1.61
N VAL A 55 -3.86 3.91 1.78
CA VAL A 55 -2.64 3.50 2.51
C VAL A 55 -2.96 3.17 3.97
N GLN A 56 -3.78 3.98 4.65
CA GLN A 56 -4.20 3.70 6.03
C GLN A 56 -5.04 2.41 6.14
N ASP A 57 -5.91 2.15 5.17
CA ASP A 57 -6.68 0.90 5.11
C ASP A 57 -5.75 -0.31 4.93
N LEU A 58 -4.75 -0.21 4.04
CA LEU A 58 -3.72 -1.24 3.88
C LEU A 58 -2.89 -1.46 5.16
N VAL A 59 -2.60 -0.40 5.92
CA VAL A 59 -1.95 -0.51 7.24
C VAL A 59 -2.85 -1.23 8.24
N LYS A 60 -4.15 -0.89 8.30
CA LYS A 60 -5.12 -1.56 9.18
C LYS A 60 -5.29 -3.03 8.83
N LYS A 61 -5.26 -3.37 7.54
CA LYS A 61 -5.25 -4.76 7.04
C LYS A 61 -3.94 -5.51 7.33
N GLY A 62 -2.92 -4.83 7.88
CA GLY A 62 -1.62 -5.43 8.20
C GLY A 62 -0.78 -5.76 6.98
N LEU A 63 -1.12 -5.22 5.79
CA LEU A 63 -0.40 -5.52 4.55
C LEU A 63 0.89 -4.71 4.42
N ILE A 64 0.86 -3.49 4.93
CA ILE A 64 2.00 -2.56 4.95
C ILE A 64 2.11 -1.92 6.33
N LYS A 65 3.30 -1.41 6.66
CA LYS A 65 3.54 -0.68 7.91
C LYS A 65 4.23 0.65 7.63
N LYS A 66 3.90 1.65 8.45
CA LYS A 66 4.57 2.95 8.43
C LYS A 66 5.88 2.88 9.21
N VAL A 67 6.96 3.35 8.59
CA VAL A 67 8.29 3.47 9.19
C VAL A 67 8.74 4.92 9.08
N GLY A 68 9.36 5.43 10.15
CA GLY A 68 9.83 6.81 10.23
C GLY A 68 8.76 7.82 10.64
N SER A 69 9.16 9.08 10.74
CA SER A 69 8.35 10.20 11.22
C SER A 69 8.44 11.39 10.27
N THR A 70 7.47 12.30 10.36
CA THR A 70 7.46 13.56 9.60
C THR A 70 7.66 13.35 8.08
N LYS A 71 8.67 13.99 7.49
CA LYS A 71 8.94 13.99 6.03
C LYS A 71 9.62 12.72 5.53
N SER A 72 10.20 11.92 6.43
CA SER A 72 10.87 10.65 6.09
C SER A 72 9.96 9.44 6.29
N ALA A 73 8.67 9.64 6.58
CA ALA A 73 7.71 8.56 6.68
C ALA A 73 7.64 7.77 5.37
N ARG A 74 7.80 6.44 5.46
CA ARG A 74 7.69 5.49 4.37
C ARG A 74 6.73 4.38 4.76
N TYR A 75 6.06 3.81 3.77
CA TYR A 75 5.24 2.62 3.93
C TYR A 75 5.93 1.45 3.25
N ILE A 76 6.14 0.34 3.97
CA ILE A 76 6.83 -0.85 3.47
C ILE A 76 5.96 -2.09 3.67
N MET A 77 6.20 -3.15 2.89
CA MET A 77 5.58 -4.45 3.13
C MET A 77 5.86 -4.91 4.56
N VAL A 78 4.85 -5.53 5.20
CA VAL A 78 5.01 -6.14 6.52
C VAL A 78 5.93 -7.33 6.47
#